data_AF-A0A3L7TNF9-F1
#
_entry.id   AF-A0A3L7TNF9-F1
#
_cell.length_a   1.000
_cell.length_b   1.000
_cell.length_c   1.000
_cell.angle_alpha   90.00
_cell.angle_beta   90.00
_cell.angle_gamma   90.00
#
_symmetry.space_group_name_H-M   'P 1'
#
loop_
_entity.id
_entity.type
_entity.pdbx_description
1 polymer ?
#
loop_
_entity_poly.entity_id
_entity_poly.type
_entity_poly.pdbx_seq_one_letter_code
_entity_poly.pdbx_strand_id
1 'polypeptide(L)'
;MDPDDHVCLCFRVSLRKIANFIEREEPRVPSQISDCLGAGTGCQWCVPFLKKLHALHTEGALMDLPVSPEEYASRRARYRSSGVREDGVESDMNTSAMRDEESSGQSPLDGARRTLHSDPLDD
;
A
#
# COMPACT_ATOMS: atom_id res chain seq x y z
N MET A 1 9.53 0.23 9.09
CA MET A 1 9.65 1.12 10.25
C MET A 1 8.39 1.01 11.06
N ASP A 2 8.47 1.24 12.37
CA ASP A 2 7.32 1.16 13.25
C ASP A 2 6.48 2.45 13.16
N PRO A 3 5.20 2.43 13.60
CA PRO A 3 4.34 3.60 13.52
C PRO A 3 4.90 4.85 14.22
N ASP A 4 5.70 4.69 15.28
CA ASP A 4 6.25 5.83 16.03
C ASP A 4 7.58 6.35 15.46
N ASP A 5 8.12 5.69 14.43
CA ASP A 5 9.30 6.18 13.70
C ASP A 5 8.97 7.38 12.81
N HIS A 6 9.96 8.24 12.65
CA HIS A 6 9.81 9.52 11.95
C HIS A 6 10.01 9.39 10.44
N VAL A 7 8.93 9.60 9.68
CA VAL A 7 8.99 9.76 8.22
C VAL A 7 9.53 11.16 7.88
N CYS A 8 8.99 12.22 8.49
CA CYS A 8 9.55 13.56 8.30
C CYS A 8 10.63 13.84 9.34
N LEU A 9 11.90 13.57 8.99
CA LEU A 9 13.05 13.82 9.88
C LEU A 9 13.36 15.31 10.12
N CYS A 10 12.77 16.23 9.36
CA CYS A 10 12.94 17.68 9.61
C CYS A 10 12.08 18.14 10.79
N PHE A 11 10.80 17.76 10.79
CA PHE A 11 9.81 18.21 11.76
C PHE A 11 9.41 17.13 12.77
N ARG A 12 10.08 15.97 12.72
CA ARG A 12 9.83 14.79 13.58
C ARG A 12 8.35 14.38 13.57
N VAL A 13 7.84 14.20 12.35
CA VAL A 13 6.48 13.66 12.13
C VAL A 13 6.59 12.15 11.92
N SER A 14 5.93 11.38 12.79
CA SER A 14 5.93 9.92 12.75
C SER A 14 4.96 9.36 11.72
N LEU A 15 5.17 8.09 11.33
CA LEU A 15 4.27 7.36 10.44
C LEU A 15 2.83 7.37 10.98
N ARG A 16 2.65 7.12 12.28
CA ARG A 16 1.36 7.16 12.98
C ARG A 16 0.66 8.51 12.84
N LYS A 17 1.40 9.61 13.00
CA LYS A 17 0.83 10.96 12.85
C LYS A 17 0.37 11.22 11.41
N ILE A 18 1.14 10.78 10.43
CA ILE A 18 0.79 10.93 9.01
C ILE A 18 -0.41 10.05 8.66
N ALA A 19 -0.40 8.78 9.07
CA ALA A 19 -1.50 7.85 8.83
C ALA A 19 -2.82 8.36 9.43
N ASN A 20 -2.81 8.73 10.72
CA ASN A 20 -3.99 9.29 11.38
C ASN A 20 -4.48 10.58 10.72
N PHE A 21 -3.58 11.43 10.23
CA PHE A 21 -3.95 12.64 9.50
C PHE A 21 -4.62 12.29 8.16
N ILE A 22 -4.03 11.37 7.40
CA ILE A 22 -4.58 10.96 6.10
C ILE A 22 -5.98 10.35 6.28
N GLU A 23 -6.15 9.46 7.27
CA GLU A 23 -7.45 8.83 7.57
C GLU A 23 -8.52 9.83 8.01
N ARG A 24 -8.15 10.85 8.79
CA ARG A 24 -9.11 11.80 9.35
C ARG A 24 -9.47 12.93 8.39
N GLU A 25 -8.48 13.44 7.66
CA GLU A 25 -8.65 14.63 6.82
C GLU A 25 -8.91 14.27 5.34
N GLU A 26 -8.70 13.01 4.95
CA GLU A 26 -8.88 12.50 3.59
C GLU A 26 -8.31 13.44 2.51
N PRO A 27 -7.00 13.77 2.56
CA PRO A 27 -6.41 14.73 1.65
C PRO A 27 -6.60 14.27 0.20
N ARG A 28 -7.11 15.16 -0.65
CA ARG A 28 -7.39 14.88 -2.07
C ARG A 28 -6.13 14.70 -2.91
N VAL A 29 -5.04 15.37 -2.52
CA VAL A 29 -3.75 15.29 -3.20
C VAL A 29 -2.60 15.13 -2.20
N PRO A 30 -1.49 14.46 -2.55
CA PRO A 30 -0.38 14.22 -1.63
C PRO A 30 0.22 15.49 -1.00
N SER A 31 0.19 16.63 -1.71
CA SER A 31 0.77 17.88 -1.20
C SER A 31 0.04 18.42 0.03
N GLN A 32 -1.24 18.06 0.24
CA GLN A 32 -2.00 18.46 1.43
C GLN A 32 -1.50 17.78 2.71
N ILE A 33 -0.68 16.72 2.61
CA ILE A 33 -0.01 16.14 3.78
C ILE A 33 0.91 17.16 4.47
N SER A 34 1.29 18.25 3.80
CA SER A 34 2.01 19.36 4.44
C SER A 34 1.25 20.04 5.57
N ASP A 35 -0.08 19.94 5.61
CA ASP A 35 -0.90 20.43 6.73
C ASP A 35 -0.71 19.56 7.98
N CYS A 36 -0.16 18.34 7.84
CA CYS A 36 0.27 17.51 8.96
C CYS A 36 1.63 18.00 9.50
N LEU A 37 1.58 19.02 10.37
CA LEU A 37 2.75 19.53 11.11
C LEU A 37 3.91 20.00 10.19
N GLY A 38 3.60 20.42 8.96
CA GLY A 38 4.60 20.85 7.98
C GLY A 38 5.32 19.70 7.27
N ALA A 39 4.86 18.45 7.40
CA ALA A 39 5.52 17.29 6.79
C ALA A 39 5.81 17.52 5.31
N GLY A 40 7.07 17.35 4.90
CA GLY A 40 7.46 17.52 3.51
C GLY A 40 7.66 18.96 3.05
N THR A 41 7.68 19.98 3.92
CA THR A 41 8.04 21.37 3.53
C THR A 41 9.51 21.73 3.78
N GLY A 42 10.23 20.91 4.55
CA GLY A 42 11.65 21.11 4.88
C GLY A 42 12.57 20.70 3.73
N CYS A 43 13.48 19.75 3.98
CA CYS A 43 14.45 19.32 2.97
C CYS A 43 13.86 18.54 1.78
N GLN A 44 12.54 18.35 1.69
CA GLN A 44 11.83 17.63 0.61
C GLN A 44 12.23 16.16 0.39
N TRP A 45 13.13 15.59 1.20
CA TRP A 45 13.58 14.21 1.01
C TRP A 45 12.47 13.18 1.26
N CYS A 46 11.61 13.41 2.25
CA CYS A 46 10.54 12.48 2.62
C CYS A 46 9.33 12.53 1.65
N VAL A 47 9.27 13.46 0.70
CA VAL A 47 8.11 13.68 -0.18
C VAL A 47 7.71 12.43 -0.98
N PRO A 48 8.62 11.63 -1.58
CA PRO A 48 8.23 10.39 -2.26
C PRO A 48 7.51 9.40 -1.33
N PHE A 49 7.92 9.33 -0.06
CA PHE A 49 7.28 8.48 0.93
C PHE A 49 5.89 8.99 1.32
N LEU A 50 5.70 10.31 1.43
CA LEU A 50 4.37 10.89 1.67
C LEU A 50 3.41 10.61 0.50
N LYS A 51 3.91 10.71 -0.74
CA LYS A 51 3.14 10.33 -1.94
C LYS A 51 2.75 8.86 -1.92
N LYS A 52 3.66 7.96 -1.52
CA LYS A 52 3.38 6.53 -1.38
C LYS A 52 2.29 6.27 -0.34
N LEU A 53 2.37 6.89 0.84
CA LEU A 53 1.36 6.75 1.89
C LEU A 53 -0.03 7.22 1.42
N HIS A 54 -0.07 8.35 0.70
CA HIS A 54 -1.30 8.85 0.08
C HIS A 54 -1.89 7.86 -0.93
N ALA A 55 -1.04 7.28 -1.80
CA ALA A 55 -1.46 6.29 -2.78
C ALA A 55 -2.00 5.02 -2.11
N LEU A 56 -1.30 4.48 -1.10
CA LEU A 56 -1.74 3.32 -0.34
C LEU A 56 -3.12 3.56 0.30
N HIS A 57 -3.34 4.73 0.92
CA HIS A 57 -4.64 5.08 1.46
C HIS A 57 -5.73 5.17 0.38
N THR A 58 -5.43 5.80 -0.75
CA THR A 58 -6.35 5.90 -1.91
C THR A 58 -6.74 4.52 -2.43
N GLU A 59 -5.82 3.55 -2.38
CA GLU A 59 -6.02 2.16 -2.78
C GLU A 59 -6.70 1.30 -1.70
N GLY A 60 -6.97 1.86 -0.50
CA GLY A 60 -7.49 1.12 0.65
C GLY A 60 -6.49 0.12 1.23
N ALA A 61 -5.20 0.27 0.94
CA ALA A 61 -4.12 -0.55 1.45
C ALA A 61 -3.57 -0.03 2.78
N LEU A 62 -2.88 -0.90 3.52
CA LEU A 62 -2.22 -0.53 4.78
C LEU A 62 -1.11 0.49 4.50
N MET A 63 -1.16 1.63 5.20
CA MET A 63 -0.13 2.67 5.16
C MET A 63 1.13 2.22 5.91
N ASP A 64 1.96 1.41 5.25
CA ASP A 64 3.23 0.91 5.77
C ASP A 64 4.43 1.34 4.93
N LEU A 65 5.57 1.49 5.60
CA LEU A 65 6.88 1.75 5.02
C LEU A 65 7.87 0.70 5.56
N PRO A 66 8.05 -0.43 4.86
CA PRO A 66 8.98 -1.50 5.26
C PRO A 66 10.45 -1.12 4.97
N VAL A 67 10.92 -0.04 5.59
CA VAL A 67 12.31 0.41 5.60
C VAL A 67 12.79 0.54 7.03
N SER A 68 14.08 0.29 7.28
CA SER A 68 14.68 0.52 8.61
C SER A 68 14.76 2.02 8.91
N PRO A 69 14.44 2.49 10.13
CA PRO A 69 14.60 3.90 10.50
C PRO A 69 16.05 4.40 10.39
N GLU A 70 17.02 3.56 10.72
CA GLU A 70 18.45 3.88 10.64
C GLU A 70 18.90 4.04 9.18
N GLU A 71 18.48 3.11 8.33
CA GLU A 71 18.76 3.17 6.90
C GLU A 71 18.09 4.38 6.26
N TYR A 72 16.84 4.66 6.65
CA TYR A 72 16.08 5.82 6.21
C TYR A 72 16.82 7.12 6.56
N ALA A 73 17.28 7.28 7.80
CA ALA A 73 18.06 8.44 8.23
C ALA A 73 19.39 8.56 7.47
N SER A 74 20.07 7.44 7.23
CA SER A 74 21.34 7.39 6.49
C SER A 74 21.18 7.82 5.03
N ARG A 75 20.14 7.33 4.34
CA ARG A 75 19.81 7.73 2.95
C ARG A 75 19.48 9.22 2.86
N ARG A 76 18.79 9.78 3.85
CA ARG A 76 18.56 11.23 3.94
C ARG A 76 19.85 12.01 4.09
N ALA A 77 20.78 11.54 4.94
CA ALA A 77 22.05 12.22 5.15
C ALA A 77 22.84 12.32 3.84
N ARG A 78 22.89 11.24 3.06
CA ARG A 78 23.47 11.23 1.71
C ARG A 78 22.77 12.22 0.78
N TYR A 79 21.44 12.18 0.73
CA TYR A 79 20.67 13.13 -0.09
C TYR A 79 20.96 14.59 0.28
N ARG A 80 21.12 14.91 1.57
CA ARG A 80 21.44 16.27 2.01
C ARG A 80 22.82 16.72 1.55
N SER A 81 23.79 15.82 1.43
CA SER A 81 25.13 16.14 0.94
C SER A 81 25.22 16.16 -0.58
N SER A 82 24.50 15.27 -1.28
CA SER A 82 24.64 15.09 -2.73
C SER A 82 23.56 15.78 -3.55
N GLY A 83 22.39 16.04 -2.98
CA GLY A 83 21.18 16.45 -3.70
C GLY A 83 20.53 15.33 -4.54
N VAL A 84 21.14 14.14 -4.58
CA VAL A 84 20.72 13.00 -5.40
C VAL A 84 19.98 11.99 -4.55
N ARG A 85 18.85 11.49 -5.06
CA ARG A 85 18.16 10.32 -4.50
C ARG A 85 18.78 9.10 -5.18
N GLU A 86 19.31 8.17 -4.39
CA GLU A 86 19.69 6.86 -4.91
C GLU A 86 18.37 6.15 -5.25
N ASP A 87 17.98 6.24 -6.52
CA ASP A 87 16.70 5.74 -7.03
C ASP A 87 16.69 4.21 -6.92
N GLY A 88 16.07 3.71 -5.85
CA GLY A 88 15.93 2.28 -5.55
C GLY A 88 14.80 1.98 -4.55
N VAL A 89 13.85 2.91 -4.38
CA VAL A 89 12.68 2.71 -3.50
C VAL A 89 11.43 2.29 -4.29
N GLU A 90 11.43 2.48 -5.61
CA GLU A 90 10.33 2.05 -6.48
C GLU A 90 10.38 0.55 -6.82
N SER A 91 11.57 -0.08 -6.87
CA SER A 91 11.72 -1.46 -7.38
C SER A 91 11.50 -2.57 -6.34
N ASP A 92 11.70 -2.31 -5.04
CA ASP A 92 11.84 -3.39 -4.05
C ASP A 92 10.57 -3.65 -3.23
N MET A 93 9.45 -2.98 -3.55
CA MET A 93 8.23 -3.02 -2.73
C MET A 93 6.97 -3.38 -3.51
N ASN A 94 7.11 -3.86 -4.75
CA ASN A 94 6.04 -4.44 -5.55
C ASN A 94 6.17 -5.97 -5.67
N THR A 95 6.49 -6.66 -4.57
CA THR A 95 6.38 -8.13 -4.51
C THR A 95 5.60 -8.55 -3.27
N SER A 96 4.34 -8.14 -3.22
CA SER A 96 3.27 -8.84 -2.50
C SER A 96 1.94 -8.60 -3.21
N ALA A 97 1.96 -8.84 -4.52
CA ALA A 97 0.78 -9.15 -5.30
C ALA A 97 1.02 -10.49 -6.04
N MET A 98 1.61 -11.47 -5.34
CA MET A 98 1.35 -12.87 -5.68
C MET A 98 0.14 -13.27 -4.85
N ARG A 99 -1.04 -13.01 -5.44
CA ARG A 99 -2.28 -13.65 -5.00
C ARG A 99 -2.18 -15.09 -5.44
N ASP A 100 -2.44 -15.98 -4.49
CA ASP A 100 -2.57 -17.41 -4.69
C ASP A 100 -3.38 -17.75 -5.96
N GLU A 101 -2.74 -18.44 -6.90
CA GLU A 101 -3.42 -19.22 -7.92
C GLU A 101 -3.89 -20.53 -7.27
N GLU A 102 -5.21 -20.73 -7.18
CA GLU A 102 -5.97 -21.97 -7.45
C GLU A 102 -7.42 -21.73 -7.02
N SER A 103 -8.27 -21.19 -7.88
CA SER A 103 -9.05 -21.91 -8.90
C SER A 103 -10.01 -22.97 -8.34
N SER A 104 -11.28 -22.57 -8.29
CA SER A 104 -12.45 -23.39 -8.64
C SER A 104 -12.92 -24.45 -7.62
N GLY A 105 -13.65 -23.98 -6.61
CA GLY A 105 -14.73 -24.75 -6.01
C GLY A 105 -15.93 -24.84 -6.94
N GLN A 106 -15.97 -25.85 -7.81
CA GLN A 106 -17.18 -26.26 -8.52
C GLN A 106 -17.83 -27.40 -7.74
N SER A 107 -18.87 -27.11 -6.95
CA SER A 107 -19.73 -28.14 -6.36
C SER A 107 -20.66 -28.74 -7.42
N PRO A 108 -20.70 -30.06 -7.61
CA PRO A 108 -21.85 -30.72 -8.21
C PRO A 108 -22.82 -31.09 -7.09
N LEU A 109 -24.04 -30.54 -7.16
CA LEU A 109 -25.15 -30.96 -6.31
C LEU A 109 -25.57 -32.39 -6.70
N ASP A 110 -25.62 -33.24 -5.69
CA ASP A 110 -26.21 -34.58 -5.69
C ASP A 110 -27.67 -34.59 -6.19
N GLY A 111 -28.03 -35.64 -6.93
CA GLY A 111 -29.42 -35.87 -7.34
C GLY A 111 -29.64 -37.17 -8.11
N ALA A 112 -29.51 -38.29 -7.43
CA ALA A 112 -29.71 -39.62 -7.98
C ALA A 112 -31.16 -39.94 -8.42
N ARG A 113 -31.25 -40.83 -9.42
CA ARG A 113 -32.31 -41.84 -9.70
C ARG A 113 -33.63 -41.37 -10.34
N ARG A 114 -33.85 -41.87 -11.57
CA ARG A 114 -34.60 -43.11 -11.95
C ARG A 114 -35.50 -42.87 -13.18
N THR A 115 -35.32 -43.74 -14.19
CA THR A 115 -36.30 -44.40 -15.10
C THR A 115 -37.56 -43.61 -15.46
N LEU A 116 -37.92 -43.51 -16.75
CA LEU A 116 -38.70 -44.52 -17.48
C LEU A 116 -38.60 -44.23 -18.99
N HIS A 117 -37.90 -45.07 -19.76
CA HIS A 117 -38.48 -45.87 -20.86
C HIS A 117 -40.02 -45.75 -21.04
N SER A 118 -40.45 -45.13 -22.14
CA SER A 118 -41.71 -45.42 -22.88
C SER A 118 -41.69 -44.66 -24.21
N ASP A 119 -41.18 -45.29 -25.26
CA ASP A 119 -41.58 -45.00 -26.65
C ASP A 119 -42.74 -45.95 -27.00
N PRO A 120 -43.88 -45.42 -27.48
CA PRO A 120 -44.76 -46.16 -28.35
C PRO A 120 -44.91 -45.48 -29.72
N LEU A 121 -44.36 -46.17 -30.73
CA LEU A 121 -44.91 -46.56 -32.04
C LEU A 121 -46.20 -45.89 -32.59
N ASP A 122 -46.12 -45.63 -33.91
CA ASP A 122 -47.15 -45.71 -34.98
C ASP A 122 -48.49 -44.93 -34.84
N ASP A 123 -48.74 -43.94 -35.71
CA ASP A 123 -49.35 -44.06 -37.06
C ASP A 123 -49.36 -42.69 -37.77
#